data_AF-A0A9D7Q1V2-F1
#
_entry.id   AF-A0A9D7Q1V2-F1
#
_cell.length_a   1.000
_cell.length_b   1.000
_cell.length_c   1.000
_cell.angle_alpha   90.00
_cell.angle_beta   90.00
_cell.angle_gamma   90.00
#
_symmetry.space_group_name_H-M   'P 1'
#
loop_
_entity.id
_entity.type
_entity.pdbx_description
1 polymer ?
#
loop_
_entity_poly.entity_id
_entity_poly.type
_entity_poly.pdbx_seq_one_letter_code
_entity_poly.pdbx_strand_id
1 'polypeptide(L)'
;MQVRSRISYEAGLKIGDYSVTFPEAYQFLGSIGKDQVEGFWMGTAQNAHLYYMDAYFAYIKFYPHELEFAQKLNMRIYDGTEDRAKYLFREPLKELARKHDLINSRIVNFQGGEKIFDKMFTRRGTPTAFFDDLLQLIRDIYNQKPW
;
A
#
# COMPACT_ATOMS: atom_id res chain seq x y z
N MET A 1 -5.20 20.09 9.06
CA MET A 1 -5.53 18.72 9.52
C MET A 1 -4.25 18.13 10.10
N GLN A 2 -4.19 17.80 11.39
CA GLN A 2 -3.00 17.16 11.98
C GLN A 2 -3.00 15.69 11.55
N VAL A 3 -2.15 15.35 10.58
CA VAL A 3 -1.95 13.97 10.14
C VAL A 3 -1.16 13.25 11.25
N ARG A 4 -1.70 12.14 11.76
CA ARG A 4 -1.00 11.28 12.71
C ARG A 4 -0.92 9.90 12.09
N SER A 5 0.21 9.58 11.46
CA SER A 5 0.59 8.18 11.34
C SER A 5 0.53 7.54 12.73
N ARG A 6 -0.30 6.51 12.90
CA ARG A 6 -0.50 5.79 14.17
C ARG A 6 -0.19 4.32 13.95
N ILE A 7 1.09 4.01 13.88
CA ILE A 7 1.57 2.63 13.79
C ILE A 7 1.62 2.03 15.21
N SER A 8 1.00 0.86 15.43
CA SER A 8 1.12 0.14 16.70
C SER A 8 2.56 -0.37 16.90
N TYR A 9 2.96 -0.61 18.15
CA TYR A 9 4.29 -1.16 18.44
C TYR A 9 4.55 -2.47 17.70
N GLU A 10 3.57 -3.38 17.66
CA GLU A 10 3.67 -4.67 16.97
C GLU A 10 3.84 -4.51 15.46
N ALA A 11 3.10 -3.56 14.85
CA ALA A 11 3.29 -3.25 13.44
C ALA A 11 4.68 -2.64 13.19
N GLY A 12 5.16 -1.77 14.09
CA GLY A 12 6.51 -1.21 14.03
C GLY A 12 7.61 -2.27 14.08
N LEU A 13 7.47 -3.29 14.95
CA LEU A 13 8.40 -4.42 15.00
C LEU A 13 8.43 -5.20 13.67
N LYS A 14 7.25 -5.55 13.14
CA LYS A 14 7.16 -6.26 11.84
C LYS A 14 7.76 -5.46 10.69
N ILE A 15 7.57 -4.14 10.68
CA ILE A 15 8.22 -3.25 9.71
C ILE A 15 9.74 -3.28 9.90
N GLY A 16 10.22 -3.27 11.15
CA GLY A 16 11.64 -3.36 11.48
C GLY A 16 12.32 -4.61 10.92
N ASP A 17 11.65 -5.76 10.94
CA ASP A 17 12.17 -7.03 10.39
C ASP A 17 12.48 -6.94 8.89
N TYR A 18 11.77 -6.07 8.15
CA TYR A 18 11.99 -5.89 6.71
C TYR A 18 13.28 -5.15 6.38
N SER A 19 13.89 -4.45 7.34
CA SER A 19 15.15 -3.73 7.11
C SER A 19 16.26 -4.63 6.55
N VAL A 20 16.18 -5.95 6.82
CA VAL A 20 17.11 -6.96 6.30
C VAL A 20 16.51 -7.78 5.17
N THR A 21 15.24 -8.22 5.29
CA THR A 21 14.64 -9.18 4.35
C THR A 21 13.98 -8.56 3.14
N PHE A 22 13.51 -7.32 3.25
CA PHE A 22 12.86 -6.57 2.17
C PHE A 22 13.10 -5.05 2.34
N PRO A 23 14.35 -4.57 2.16
CA PRO A 23 14.75 -3.20 2.49
C PRO A 23 13.94 -2.11 1.76
N GLU A 24 13.52 -2.37 0.53
CA GLU A 24 12.75 -1.43 -0.28
C GLU A 24 11.35 -1.20 0.33
N ALA A 25 10.70 -2.27 0.80
CA ALA A 25 9.45 -2.16 1.53
C ALA A 25 9.63 -1.47 2.89
N TYR A 26 10.74 -1.74 3.59
CA TYR A 26 11.08 -1.03 4.82
C TYR A 26 11.21 0.49 4.61
N GLN A 27 11.90 0.91 3.54
CA GLN A 27 12.04 2.33 3.19
C GLN A 27 10.68 2.95 2.87
N PHE A 28 9.87 2.29 2.05
CA PHE A 28 8.51 2.73 1.69
C PHE A 28 7.60 2.89 2.91
N LEU A 29 7.54 1.88 3.77
CA LEU A 29 6.72 1.91 4.99
C LEU A 29 7.23 2.95 5.99
N GLY A 30 8.56 3.08 6.10
CA GLY A 30 9.21 4.06 6.95
C GLY A 30 8.96 5.50 6.51
N SER A 31 8.92 5.78 5.21
CA SER A 31 8.68 7.13 4.70
C SER A 31 7.24 7.60 4.98
N ILE A 32 6.25 6.72 4.80
CA ILE A 32 4.86 7.01 5.18
C ILE A 32 4.76 7.11 6.71
N GLY A 33 5.38 6.18 7.43
CA GLY A 33 5.28 6.09 8.88
C GLY A 33 5.83 7.30 9.64
N LYS A 34 6.82 7.98 9.06
CA LYS A 34 7.49 9.17 9.60
C LYS A 34 6.95 10.48 9.02
N ASP A 35 5.79 10.45 8.37
CA ASP A 35 5.14 11.61 7.74
C ASP A 35 6.05 12.33 6.71
N GLN A 36 6.95 11.59 6.03
CA GLN A 36 7.85 12.14 5.00
C GLN A 36 7.18 12.26 3.63
N VAL A 37 6.05 11.59 3.43
CA VAL A 37 5.26 11.65 2.21
C VAL A 37 3.97 12.40 2.51
N GLU A 38 3.87 13.63 2.02
CA GLU A 38 2.73 14.51 2.31
C GLU A 38 1.38 13.87 1.96
N GLY A 39 0.43 13.99 2.89
CA GLY A 39 -0.94 13.49 2.77
C GLY A 39 -1.09 12.00 3.02
N PHE A 40 -0.01 11.21 2.96
CA PHE A 40 -0.05 9.78 3.25
C PHE A 40 0.08 9.52 4.75
N TRP A 41 -0.66 8.53 5.23
CA TRP A 41 -0.54 8.07 6.59
C TRP A 41 -1.00 6.62 6.72
N MET A 42 -0.53 5.97 7.78
CA MET A 42 -0.96 4.63 8.16
C MET A 42 -1.80 4.64 9.44
N GLY A 43 -2.94 3.97 9.43
CA GLY A 43 -3.73 3.63 10.63
C GLY A 43 -3.58 2.15 11.00
N THR A 44 -3.81 1.75 12.26
CA THR A 44 -3.54 0.36 12.69
C THR A 44 -4.62 -0.35 13.51
N ALA A 45 -4.67 -1.67 13.31
CA ALA A 45 -4.41 -2.68 14.36
C ALA A 45 -3.65 -3.88 13.74
N GLN A 46 -2.52 -4.34 14.33
CA GLN A 46 -1.59 -5.44 13.92
C GLN A 46 -1.05 -5.49 12.47
N ASN A 47 -1.72 -4.79 11.56
CA ASN A 47 -1.57 -4.60 10.12
C ASN A 47 -1.82 -3.11 9.85
N ALA A 48 -1.35 -2.60 8.72
CA ALA A 48 -1.45 -1.18 8.39
C ALA A 48 -2.58 -0.91 7.39
N HIS A 49 -3.38 0.12 7.62
CA HIS A 49 -4.30 0.67 6.64
C HIS A 49 -3.59 1.85 5.97
N LEU A 50 -3.46 1.82 4.65
CA LEU A 50 -2.87 2.89 3.86
C LEU A 50 -3.95 3.91 3.50
N TYR A 51 -3.71 5.16 3.89
CA TYR A 51 -4.57 6.29 3.58
C TYR A 51 -3.81 7.37 2.82
N TYR A 52 -4.56 8.15 2.05
CA TYR A 52 -4.12 9.43 1.51
C TYR A 52 -5.23 10.46 1.75
N MET A 53 -4.91 11.55 2.43
CA MET A 53 -5.87 12.56 2.90
C MET A 53 -6.99 11.91 3.73
N ASP A 54 -8.24 12.05 3.29
CA ASP A 54 -9.45 11.47 3.87
C ASP A 54 -9.93 10.22 3.12
N ALA A 55 -9.05 9.50 2.40
CA ALA A 55 -9.41 8.30 1.67
C ALA A 55 -8.55 7.08 2.04
N TYR A 56 -9.21 5.93 2.20
CA TYR A 56 -8.60 4.62 2.40
C TYR A 56 -8.31 3.95 1.04
N PHE A 57 -7.11 3.38 0.90
CA PHE A 57 -6.65 2.81 -0.36
C PHE A 57 -6.25 1.34 -0.29
N ALA A 58 -5.67 0.86 0.81
CA ALA A 58 -5.24 -0.53 0.90
C ALA A 58 -5.11 -1.01 2.35
N TYR A 59 -5.34 -2.31 2.54
CA TYR A 59 -4.95 -3.02 3.75
C TYR A 59 -3.60 -3.69 3.51
N ILE A 60 -2.60 -3.35 4.31
CA ILE A 60 -1.24 -3.86 4.22
C ILE A 60 -1.05 -4.92 5.30
N LYS A 61 -0.76 -6.15 4.87
CA LYS A 61 -0.34 -7.23 5.77
C LYS A 61 1.13 -7.53 5.58
N PHE A 62 1.79 -7.77 6.71
CA PHE A 62 3.21 -8.06 6.77
C PHE A 62 3.44 -9.57 6.86
N TYR A 63 4.26 -10.09 5.96
CA TYR A 63 4.74 -11.48 5.92
C TYR A 63 6.28 -11.49 5.86
N PRO A 64 6.98 -12.52 6.34
CA PRO A 64 8.45 -12.50 6.49
C PRO A 64 9.27 -12.06 5.27
N HIS A 65 8.77 -12.30 4.05
CA HIS A 65 9.47 -12.03 2.79
C HIS A 65 8.63 -11.32 1.72
N GLU A 66 7.41 -10.91 2.07
CA GLU A 66 6.49 -10.29 1.11
C GLU A 66 5.56 -9.31 1.82
N LEU A 67 5.01 -8.38 1.05
CA LEU A 67 4.01 -7.44 1.53
C LEU A 67 2.73 -7.64 0.71
N GLU A 68 1.62 -7.94 1.41
CA GLU A 68 0.30 -8.06 0.78
C GLU A 68 -0.38 -6.70 0.89
N PHE A 69 -0.71 -6.10 -0.25
CA PHE A 69 -1.73 -5.08 -0.34
C PHE A 69 -3.06 -5.76 -0.67
N ALA A 70 -4.08 -5.53 0.12
CA ALA A 70 -5.42 -6.07 -0.08
C ALA A 70 -6.45 -4.94 -0.22
N GLN A 71 -7.39 -5.12 -1.14
CA GLN A 71 -8.52 -4.22 -1.32
C GLN A 71 -9.47 -4.27 -0.12
N LYS A 72 -9.72 -5.49 0.38
CA LYS A 72 -10.60 -5.73 1.52
C LYS A 72 -9.80 -5.66 2.81
N LEU A 73 -10.38 -4.97 3.79
CA LEU A 73 -9.88 -4.86 5.15
C LEU A 73 -10.55 -5.89 6.08
N ASN A 74 -9.89 -6.21 7.19
CA ASN A 74 -10.40 -7.13 8.20
C ASN A 74 -11.28 -6.46 9.28
N MET A 75 -11.26 -5.13 9.40
CA MET A 75 -11.93 -4.39 10.48
C MET A 75 -12.79 -3.21 9.97
N ARG A 76 -12.51 -1.97 10.39
CA ARG A 76 -13.14 -0.74 9.91
C ARG A 76 -12.05 0.25 9.51
N ILE A 77 -12.32 1.06 8.49
CA ILE A 77 -11.50 2.24 8.19
C ILE A 77 -11.72 3.33 9.24
N TYR A 78 -10.85 4.32 9.27
CA TYR A 78 -10.95 5.43 10.22
C TYR A 78 -12.19 6.29 9.93
N ASP A 79 -12.88 6.73 10.99
CA ASP A 79 -14.07 7.56 10.84
C ASP A 79 -13.76 8.86 10.10
N GLY A 80 -14.64 9.24 9.17
CA GLY A 80 -14.43 10.39 8.29
C GLY A 80 -13.51 10.12 7.09
N THR A 81 -13.23 8.85 6.80
CA THR A 81 -12.53 8.46 5.56
C THR A 81 -13.46 7.78 4.54
N GLU A 82 -13.21 8.02 3.25
CA GLU A 82 -13.89 7.36 2.13
C GLU A 82 -13.14 6.09 1.70
N ASP A 83 -13.85 4.98 1.49
CA ASP A 83 -13.24 3.77 0.91
C ASP A 83 -13.04 3.92 -0.60
N ARG A 84 -11.78 4.10 -1.01
CA ARG A 84 -11.36 4.19 -2.41
C ARG A 84 -10.51 3.00 -2.86
N ALA A 85 -10.41 1.94 -2.05
CA ALA A 85 -9.54 0.80 -2.37
C ALA A 85 -9.93 0.15 -3.70
N LYS A 86 -11.22 0.03 -4.01
CA LYS A 86 -11.71 -0.55 -5.27
C LYS A 86 -11.20 0.16 -6.54
N TYR A 87 -10.74 1.42 -6.44
CA TYR A 87 -10.22 2.17 -7.57
C TYR A 87 -8.73 1.91 -7.80
N LEU A 88 -7.97 1.68 -6.72
CA LEU A 88 -6.56 1.29 -6.79
C LEU A 88 -6.40 -0.14 -7.33
N PHE A 89 -7.27 -1.06 -6.92
CA PHE A 89 -7.16 -2.47 -7.27
C PHE A 89 -7.79 -2.82 -8.63
N ARG A 90 -7.43 -2.03 -9.64
CA ARG A 90 -7.87 -2.14 -11.06
C ARG A 90 -6.67 -2.08 -12.00
N GLU A 91 -6.97 -2.10 -13.30
CA GLU A 91 -5.97 -2.08 -14.37
C GLU A 91 -4.82 -1.07 -14.19
N PRO A 92 -5.03 0.18 -13.70
CA PRO A 92 -3.92 1.12 -13.52
C PRO A 92 -2.77 0.61 -12.64
N LEU A 93 -3.08 -0.12 -11.56
CA LEU A 93 -2.05 -0.71 -10.70
C LEU A 93 -1.39 -1.94 -11.35
N LYS A 94 -2.15 -2.69 -12.16
CA LYS A 94 -1.59 -3.80 -12.95
C LYS A 94 -0.65 -3.29 -14.04
N GLU A 95 -1.02 -2.22 -14.73
CA GLU A 95 -0.17 -1.50 -15.69
C GLU A 95 1.08 -0.94 -15.04
N LEU A 96 0.96 -0.40 -13.83
CA LEU A 96 2.12 0.03 -13.05
C LEU A 96 3.08 -1.14 -12.80
N ALA A 97 2.59 -2.31 -12.37
CA ALA A 97 3.43 -3.48 -12.19
C ALA A 97 4.06 -3.98 -13.50
N ARG A 98 3.36 -3.87 -14.63
CA ARG A 98 3.91 -4.19 -15.97
C ARG A 98 5.01 -3.21 -16.40
N LYS A 99 4.84 -1.91 -16.16
CA LYS A 99 5.83 -0.86 -16.46
C LYS A 99 7.19 -1.17 -15.84
N HIS A 100 7.20 -1.78 -14.66
CA HIS A 100 8.41 -2.19 -13.93
C HIS A 100 8.80 -3.66 -14.16
N ASP A 101 8.19 -4.34 -15.14
CA ASP A 101 8.40 -5.76 -15.45
C ASP A 101 8.23 -6.73 -14.26
N LEU A 102 7.42 -6.36 -13.26
CA LEU A 102 7.32 -7.10 -12.00
C LEU A 102 6.45 -8.36 -12.11
N ILE A 103 5.53 -8.38 -13.07
CA ILE A 103 4.65 -9.52 -13.32
C ILE A 103 5.44 -10.65 -14.01
N ASN A 104 6.17 -10.35 -15.07
CA ASN A 104 6.92 -11.38 -15.82
C ASN A 104 8.09 -11.92 -15.01
N SER A 105 8.77 -11.06 -14.25
CA SER A 105 9.83 -11.45 -13.31
C SER A 105 9.32 -12.16 -12.05
N ARG A 106 7.99 -12.28 -11.86
CA ARG A 106 7.33 -12.93 -10.71
C ARG A 106 7.65 -12.28 -9.36
N ILE A 107 8.09 -11.03 -9.38
CA ILE A 107 8.33 -10.21 -8.18
C ILE A 107 7.00 -9.74 -7.59
N VAL A 108 6.02 -9.46 -8.46
CA VAL A 108 4.65 -9.11 -8.09
C VAL A 108 3.68 -10.17 -8.58
N ASN A 109 2.73 -10.53 -7.73
CA ASN A 109 1.61 -11.39 -8.09
C ASN A 109 0.28 -10.75 -7.68
N PHE A 110 -0.74 -10.96 -8.51
CA PHE A 110 -2.10 -10.51 -8.25
C PHE A 110 -3.01 -11.70 -7.97
N GLN A 111 -3.95 -11.55 -7.04
CA GLN A 111 -5.00 -12.53 -6.78
C GLN A 111 -6.37 -11.85 -6.81
N GLY A 112 -7.38 -12.54 -7.35
CA GLY A 112 -8.77 -12.05 -7.42
C GLY A 112 -9.32 -12.12 -8.84
N GLY A 113 -10.34 -11.30 -9.12
CA GLY A 113 -11.01 -11.25 -10.42
C GLY A 113 -10.17 -10.59 -11.53
N GLU A 114 -10.62 -10.75 -12.78
CA GLU A 114 -9.89 -10.25 -13.95
C GLU A 114 -9.85 -8.72 -14.04
N LYS A 115 -10.93 -8.04 -13.63
CA LYS A 115 -11.09 -6.57 -13.74
C LYS A 115 -10.79 -5.82 -12.45
N ILE A 116 -11.05 -6.47 -11.32
CA ILE A 116 -10.81 -5.98 -9.98
C ILE A 116 -10.17 -7.14 -9.24
N PHE A 117 -8.93 -6.94 -8.81
CA PHE A 117 -8.20 -7.95 -8.06
C PHE A 117 -8.34 -7.68 -6.57
N ASP A 118 -8.38 -8.73 -5.76
CA ASP A 118 -8.54 -8.60 -4.32
C ASP A 118 -7.22 -8.18 -3.66
N LYS A 119 -6.08 -8.61 -4.24
CA LYS A 119 -4.76 -8.50 -3.61
C LYS A 119 -3.62 -8.35 -4.61
N MET A 120 -2.56 -7.70 -4.14
CA MET A 120 -1.25 -7.64 -4.78
C MET A 120 -0.18 -8.02 -3.74
N PHE A 121 0.73 -8.92 -4.11
CA PHE A 121 1.88 -9.31 -3.29
C PHE A 121 3.13 -8.72 -3.90
N THR A 122 3.95 -8.02 -3.12
CA THR A 122 5.28 -7.55 -3.52
C THR A 122 6.35 -8.29 -2.71
N ARG A 123 7.54 -8.46 -3.30
CA ARG A 123 8.64 -9.23 -2.70
C ARG A 123 9.97 -8.50 -2.87
N ARG A 124 11.00 -8.97 -2.17
CA ARG A 124 12.38 -8.51 -2.37
C ARG A 124 12.73 -8.45 -3.86
N GLY A 125 13.36 -7.35 -4.29
CA GLY A 125 13.60 -7.04 -5.70
C GLY A 125 12.54 -6.13 -6.32
N THR A 126 11.45 -5.82 -5.61
CA THR A 126 10.54 -4.73 -6.00
C THR A 126 11.31 -3.40 -5.89
N PRO A 127 11.48 -2.64 -6.98
CA PRO A 127 12.30 -1.44 -6.96
C PRO A 127 11.61 -0.32 -6.18
N THR A 128 12.39 0.54 -5.53
CA THR A 128 11.87 1.74 -4.84
C THR A 128 11.00 2.60 -5.77
N ALA A 129 11.39 2.73 -7.05
CA ALA A 129 10.63 3.47 -8.05
C ALA A 129 9.19 2.94 -8.27
N PHE A 130 8.94 1.64 -8.07
CA PHE A 130 7.58 1.10 -8.12
C PHE A 130 6.73 1.63 -6.96
N PHE A 131 7.31 1.73 -5.75
CA PHE A 131 6.61 2.28 -4.59
C PHE A 131 6.36 3.78 -4.74
N ASP A 132 7.30 4.53 -5.31
CA ASP A 132 7.12 5.95 -5.61
C ASP A 132 5.99 6.17 -6.63
N ASP A 133 5.98 5.40 -7.71
CA ASP A 133 4.92 5.44 -8.72
C ASP A 133 3.57 4.96 -8.13
N LEU A 134 3.57 4.02 -7.18
CA LEU A 134 2.36 3.58 -6.48
C LEU A 134 1.74 4.72 -5.65
N LEU A 135 2.58 5.48 -4.94
CA LEU A 135 2.13 6.68 -4.23
C LEU A 135 1.57 7.71 -5.21
N GLN A 136 2.22 7.90 -6.36
CA GLN A 136 1.72 8.81 -7.39
C GLN A 136 0.37 8.35 -7.95
N LEU A 137 0.21 7.07 -8.26
CA LEU A 137 -1.05 6.50 -8.72
C LEU A 137 -2.18 6.74 -7.70
N ILE A 138 -1.90 6.60 -6.41
CA ILE A 138 -2.89 6.88 -5.35
C ILE A 138 -3.32 8.37 -5.36
N ARG A 139 -2.37 9.29 -5.53
CA ARG A 139 -2.68 10.73 -5.68
C ARG A 139 -3.56 10.99 -6.89
N ASP A 140 -3.25 10.37 -8.02
CA ASP A 140 -3.99 10.54 -9.26
C ASP A 140 -5.43 10.02 -9.12
N ILE A 141 -5.62 8.86 -8.48
CA ILE A 141 -6.95 8.31 -8.18
C ILE A 141 -7.72 9.23 -7.22
N TYR A 142 -7.05 9.82 -6.23
CA TYR A 142 -7.70 10.73 -5.30
C TYR A 142 -8.23 12.00 -5.99
N ASN A 143 -7.44 12.55 -6.93
CA ASN A 143 -7.78 13.77 -7.66
C ASN A 143 -8.81 13.56 -8.78
N GLN A 144 -9.04 12.32 -9.21
CA GLN A 144 -10.14 12.00 -10.11
C GLN A 144 -11.46 12.16 -9.36
N LYS A 145 -12.33 13.03 -9.86
CA LYS A 145 -13.68 13.17 -9.31
C LYS A 145 -14.39 11.81 -9.43
N PRO A 146 -14.98 11.27 -8.35
CA PRO A 146 -15.88 10.14 -8.48
C PRO A 146 -17.02 10.56 -9.40
N TRP A 147 -17.15 9.86 -10.53
CA TRP A 147 -18.26 10.01 -11.47
C TRP A 147 -19.56 9.61 -10.81
#